data_AF-A0A2G2M8E4-F1
#
_entry.id   AF-A0A2G2M8E4-F1
#
_cell.length_a   1.000
_cell.length_b   1.000
_cell.length_c   1.000
_cell.angle_alpha   90.00
_cell.angle_beta   90.00
_cell.angle_gamma   90.00
#
_symmetry.space_group_name_H-M   'P 1'
#
loop_
_entity.id
_entity.type
_entity.pdbx_description
1 polymer ?
#
loop_
_entity_poly.entity_id
_entity_poly.type
_entity_poly.pdbx_seq_one_letter_code
_entity_poly.pdbx_strand_id
1 'polypeptide(L)'
;MKLLYTRENRYLVHNIQNIIENNGVMTSLKNEYAGGGVGDLVPHESWLELWVVNDYDYDKAMQLINDTMKESEKPEWTCSACKEINTAAFEFCWNCQKNHD
;
A
#
# COMPACT_ATOMS: atom_id res chain seq x y z
N MET A 1 2.53 19.06 -6.18
CA MET A 1 2.74 17.61 -6.03
C MET A 1 3.71 17.38 -4.88
N LYS A 2 3.44 16.39 -4.01
CA LYS A 2 4.31 16.01 -2.88
C LYS A 2 4.56 14.50 -2.85
N LEU A 3 5.74 14.09 -2.40
CA LEU A 3 6.14 12.69 -2.28
C LEU A 3 5.36 12.02 -1.14
N LEU A 4 4.69 10.92 -1.43
CA LEU A 4 3.95 10.12 -0.45
C LEU A 4 4.73 8.89 0.01
N TYR A 5 5.30 8.15 -0.93
CA TYR A 5 5.91 6.84 -0.64
C TYR A 5 6.96 6.47 -1.67
N THR A 6 8.05 5.82 -1.24
CA THR A 6 9.07 5.25 -2.12
C THR A 6 9.72 4.03 -1.47
N ARG A 7 10.00 3.01 -2.28
CA ARG A 7 10.66 1.75 -1.92
C ARG A 7 11.36 1.17 -3.15
N GLU A 8 12.38 0.36 -2.90
CA GLU A 8 13.00 -0.47 -3.94
C GLU A 8 11.97 -1.44 -4.56
N ASN A 9 11.16 -2.10 -3.73
CA ASN A 9 10.12 -3.00 -4.20
C ASN A 9 8.95 -2.20 -4.79
N ARG A 10 8.90 -2.16 -6.12
CA ARG A 10 7.88 -1.45 -6.89
C ARG A 10 6.46 -1.94 -6.65
N TYR A 11 6.26 -3.22 -6.32
CA TYR A 11 4.93 -3.75 -6.02
C TYR A 11 4.35 -3.11 -4.76
N LEU A 12 5.19 -2.78 -3.76
CA LEU A 12 4.73 -2.08 -2.56
C LEU A 12 4.27 -0.65 -2.90
N VAL A 13 5.00 0.03 -3.79
CA VAL A 13 4.63 1.39 -4.23
C VAL A 13 3.30 1.38 -4.99
N HIS A 14 3.10 0.44 -5.91
CA HIS A 14 1.82 0.28 -6.61
C HIS A 14 0.68 -0.19 -5.70
N ASN A 15 0.96 -1.01 -4.68
CA ASN A 15 -0.06 -1.38 -3.69
C ASN A 15 -0.56 -0.14 -2.93
N ILE A 16 0.35 0.72 -2.47
CA ILE A 16 -0.02 2.00 -1.85
C ILE A 16 -0.76 2.91 -2.83
N GLN A 17 -0.32 2.98 -4.10
CA GLN A 17 -1.03 3.72 -5.14
C GLN A 17 -2.49 3.29 -5.24
N ASN A 18 -2.75 1.97 -5.35
CA ASN A 18 -4.10 1.42 -5.44
C ASN A 18 -4.97 1.81 -4.23
N ILE A 19 -4.40 1.74 -3.02
CA ILE A 19 -5.12 2.10 -1.79
C ILE A 19 -5.53 3.58 -1.81
N ILE A 20 -4.62 4.47 -2.21
CA ILE A 20 -4.84 5.91 -2.24
C ILE A 20 -5.85 6.30 -3.33
N GLU A 21 -5.70 5.73 -4.53
CA GLU A 21 -6.59 5.99 -5.66
C GLU A 21 -8.01 5.44 -5.42
N ASN A 22 -8.15 4.26 -4.79
CA ASN A 22 -9.45 3.72 -4.39
C ASN A 22 -10.17 4.59 -3.34
N ASN A 23 -9.45 5.46 -2.65
CA ASN A 23 -10.00 6.46 -1.71
C ASN A 23 -10.19 7.85 -2.35
N GLY A 24 -10.16 7.91 -3.69
CA GLY A 24 -10.46 9.10 -4.48
C GLY A 24 -9.36 10.17 -4.49
N VAL A 25 -8.11 9.80 -4.17
CA VAL A 25 -6.97 10.72 -4.21
C VAL A 25 -6.15 10.45 -5.47
N MET A 26 -5.95 11.49 -6.30
CA MET A 26 -5.17 11.37 -7.53
C MET A 26 -3.66 11.32 -7.24
N THR A 27 -2.99 10.35 -7.86
CA THR A 27 -1.54 10.16 -7.70
C THR A 27 -0.80 10.19 -9.05
N SER A 28 0.53 10.26 -8.97
CA SER A 28 1.43 10.15 -10.11
C SER A 28 2.68 9.40 -9.68
N LEU A 29 3.26 8.63 -10.60
CA LEU A 29 4.54 7.95 -10.39
C LEU A 29 5.70 8.78 -10.96
N LYS A 30 6.84 8.74 -10.29
CA LYS A 30 8.14 9.15 -10.85
C LYS A 30 9.11 7.98 -10.83
N ASN A 31 10.08 8.02 -11.73
CA ASN A 31 11.08 6.95 -11.91
C ASN A 31 10.51 5.60 -12.36
N GLU A 32 9.34 5.62 -13.02
CA GLU A 32 8.66 4.40 -13.48
C GLU A 32 9.51 3.56 -14.45
N TYR A 33 10.42 4.18 -15.19
CA TYR A 33 11.30 3.47 -16.13
C TYR A 33 12.77 3.49 -15.69
N ALA A 34 13.08 4.08 -14.52
CA ALA A 34 14.45 4.23 -14.03
C ALA A 34 15.08 2.91 -13.56
N GLY A 35 14.26 1.87 -13.32
CA GLY A 35 14.74 0.54 -12.96
C GLY A 35 15.64 -0.13 -14.02
N GLY A 36 15.58 0.31 -15.28
CA GLY A 36 16.49 -0.15 -16.33
C GLY A 36 17.90 0.44 -16.24
N GLY A 37 18.11 1.49 -15.44
CA GLY A 37 19.40 2.16 -15.21
C GLY A 37 20.11 1.70 -13.93
N VAL A 38 19.68 0.59 -13.32
CA VAL A 38 20.32 0.02 -12.12
C VAL A 38 21.75 -0.39 -12.46
N GLY A 39 22.72 0.19 -11.75
CA GLY A 39 24.16 0.02 -11.99
C GLY A 39 24.87 1.31 -12.40
N ASP A 40 24.17 2.17 -13.15
CA ASP A 40 24.66 3.50 -13.57
C ASP A 40 24.10 4.63 -12.69
N LEU A 41 22.92 4.40 -12.09
CA LEU A 41 22.27 5.31 -11.14
C LEU A 41 22.58 4.93 -9.68
N VAL A 42 22.58 5.93 -8.78
CA VAL A 42 22.60 5.62 -7.34
C VAL A 42 21.30 4.89 -7.00
N PRO A 43 21.32 3.79 -6.20
CA PRO A 43 20.14 2.95 -6.02
C PRO A 43 18.84 3.69 -5.70
N HIS A 44 18.89 4.71 -4.85
CA HIS A 44 17.70 5.49 -4.47
C HIS A 44 17.12 6.34 -5.61
N GLU A 45 17.93 6.76 -6.59
CA GLU A 45 17.46 7.51 -7.77
C GLU A 45 16.72 6.60 -8.76
N SER A 46 16.89 5.29 -8.65
CA SER A 46 16.19 4.29 -9.47
C SER A 46 14.85 3.83 -8.87
N TRP A 47 14.58 4.17 -7.59
CA TRP A 47 13.38 3.71 -6.91
C TRP A 47 12.13 4.39 -7.41
N LEU A 48 11.04 3.62 -7.48
CA LEU A 48 9.73 4.12 -7.88
C LEU A 48 9.19 5.02 -6.77
N GLU A 49 8.78 6.23 -7.15
CA GLU A 49 8.22 7.20 -6.22
C GLU A 49 6.74 7.43 -6.50
N LEU A 50 5.92 7.40 -5.46
CA LEU A 50 4.51 7.76 -5.51
C LEU A 50 4.31 9.17 -4.99
N TRP A 51 3.65 10.01 -5.78
CA TRP A 51 3.39 11.41 -5.48
C TRP A 51 1.89 11.70 -5.50
N VAL A 52 1.43 12.56 -4.59
CA VAL A 52 0.09 13.15 -4.67
C VAL A 52 0.09 14.26 -5.72
N VAL A 53 -0.93 14.29 -6.59
CA VAL A 53 -1.05 15.33 -7.61
C VAL A 53 -1.39 16.68 -6.95
N ASN A 54 -2.39 16.67 -6.08
CA ASN A 54 -2.89 17.84 -5.38
C ASN A 54 -2.36 17.90 -3.93
N ASP A 55 -1.67 18.98 -3.59
CA ASP A 55 -1.05 19.14 -2.27
C ASP A 55 -2.06 19.22 -1.13
N TYR A 56 -3.31 19.59 -1.40
CA TYR A 56 -4.40 19.59 -0.41
C TYR A 56 -4.79 18.18 0.06
N ASP A 57 -4.53 17.15 -0.75
CA ASP A 57 -4.86 15.76 -0.41
C ASP A 57 -3.72 15.04 0.33
N TYR A 58 -2.59 15.73 0.57
CA TYR A 58 -1.39 15.14 1.14
C TYR A 58 -1.64 14.51 2.52
N ASP A 59 -2.25 15.26 3.44
CA ASP A 59 -2.46 14.78 4.82
C ASP A 59 -3.43 13.58 4.85
N LYS A 60 -4.48 13.63 4.03
CA LYS A 60 -5.42 12.52 3.84
C LYS A 60 -4.69 11.27 3.30
N ALA A 61 -3.87 11.44 2.26
CA ALA A 61 -3.12 10.35 1.67
C ALA A 61 -2.12 9.71 2.65
N MET A 62 -1.40 10.53 3.42
CA MET A 62 -0.48 10.05 4.47
C MET A 62 -1.21 9.32 5.59
N GLN A 63 -2.41 9.78 5.98
CA GLN A 63 -3.23 9.08 6.95
C GLN A 63 -3.62 7.68 6.45
N LEU A 64 -4.08 7.54 5.21
CA LEU A 64 -4.42 6.24 4.61
C LEU A 64 -3.23 5.27 4.58
N ILE A 65 -2.03 5.76 4.25
CA ILE A 65 -0.79 4.95 4.30
C ILE A 65 -0.54 4.44 5.71
N ASN A 66 -0.60 5.33 6.71
CA ASN A 66 -0.35 4.97 8.10
C ASN A 66 -1.36 3.97 8.64
N ASP A 67 -2.64 4.13 8.29
CA ASP A 67 -3.70 3.24 8.73
C ASP A 67 -3.50 1.85 8.13
N THR A 68 -3.21 1.75 6.83
CA THR A 68 -2.88 0.47 6.15
C THR A 68 -1.72 -0.26 6.83
N MET A 69 -0.64 0.46 7.15
CA MET A 69 0.53 -0.13 7.80
C MET A 69 0.18 -0.68 9.18
N LYS A 70 -0.66 0.03 9.95
CA LYS A 70 -1.13 -0.45 11.26
C LYS A 70 -2.05 -1.66 11.14
N GLU A 71 -2.89 -1.74 10.12
CA GLU A 71 -3.76 -2.92 9.93
C GLU A 71 -2.96 -4.19 9.67
N SER A 72 -1.81 -4.08 8.99
CA SER A 72 -0.91 -5.21 8.77
C SER A 72 -0.26 -5.74 10.05
N GLU A 73 -0.28 -4.96 11.14
CA GLU A 73 0.25 -5.35 12.47
C GLU A 73 -0.80 -5.97 13.39
N LYS A 74 -2.08 -5.98 13.01
CA LYS A 74 -3.14 -6.63 13.80
C LYS A 74 -2.88 -8.15 13.87
N PRO A 75 -3.27 -8.81 14.97
CA PRO A 75 -3.07 -10.25 15.12
C PRO A 75 -3.93 -11.05 14.15
N GLU A 76 -3.50 -12.29 13.87
CA GLU A 76 -4.34 -13.29 13.20
C GLU A 76 -5.61 -13.55 14.00
N TRP A 77 -6.67 -13.98 13.31
CA TRP A 77 -7.95 -14.29 13.92
C TRP A 77 -8.48 -15.65 13.48
N THR A 78 -9.12 -16.35 14.43
CA THR A 78 -9.67 -17.68 14.20
C THR A 78 -11.15 -17.59 13.87
N CYS A 79 -11.54 -18.13 12.73
CA CYS A 79 -12.95 -18.14 12.32
C CYS A 79 -13.82 -18.92 13.31
N SER A 80 -14.88 -18.28 13.80
CA SER A 80 -15.84 -18.88 14.75
C SER A 80 -16.54 -20.11 14.15
N ALA A 81 -16.80 -20.11 12.84
CA ALA A 81 -17.58 -21.14 12.13
C ALA A 81 -16.78 -22.36 11.64
N CYS A 82 -15.57 -22.17 11.07
CA CYS A 82 -14.78 -23.28 10.49
C CYS A 82 -13.40 -23.45 11.10
N LYS A 83 -13.03 -22.61 12.09
CA LYS A 83 -11.76 -22.66 12.83
C LYS A 83 -10.49 -22.39 12.01
N GLU A 84 -10.63 -21.84 10.80
CA GLU A 84 -9.50 -21.36 9.99
C GLU A 84 -8.79 -20.19 10.68
N ILE A 85 -7.46 -20.16 10.63
CA ILE A 85 -6.67 -19.02 11.10
C ILE A 85 -6.46 -18.07 9.91
N ASN A 86 -6.97 -16.85 10.02
CA ASN A 86 -6.89 -15.83 8.98
C ASN A 86 -5.93 -14.73 9.42
N THR A 87 -5.18 -14.17 8.49
CA THR A 87 -4.38 -12.98 8.76
C THR A 87 -5.27 -11.76 8.95
N ALA A 88 -4.76 -10.73 9.62
CA ALA A 88 -5.48 -9.48 9.84
C ALA A 88 -5.91 -8.74 8.57
N ALA A 89 -5.29 -9.03 7.42
CA ALA A 89 -5.62 -8.42 6.14
C ALA A 89 -6.98 -8.89 5.59
N PHE A 90 -7.57 -9.97 6.13
CA PHE A 90 -8.84 -10.50 5.68
C PHE A 90 -10.01 -9.98 6.52
N GLU A 91 -11.00 -9.38 5.86
CA GLU A 91 -12.28 -8.97 6.46
C GLU A 91 -13.24 -10.16 6.71
N PHE A 92 -13.13 -11.21 5.90
CA PHE A 92 -13.95 -12.42 5.96
C PHE A 92 -13.07 -13.67 5.93
N CYS A 93 -13.61 -14.77 6.46
CA CYS A 93 -12.86 -16.02 6.54
C CYS A 93 -12.50 -16.52 5.13
N TRP A 94 -11.22 -16.78 4.89
CA TRP A 94 -10.70 -17.29 3.63
C TRP A 94 -11.39 -18.59 3.18
N ASN A 95 -11.62 -19.51 4.13
CA ASN A 95 -12.20 -20.81 3.83
C ASN A 95 -13.73 -20.77 3.65
N CYS A 96 -14.47 -20.17 4.60
CA CYS A 96 -15.93 -20.25 4.63
C CYS A 96 -16.69 -18.97 4.29
N GLN A 97 -15.97 -17.87 4.00
CA GLN A 97 -16.51 -16.57 3.59
C GLN A 97 -17.49 -15.93 4.60
N LYS A 98 -17.46 -16.38 5.87
CA LYS A 98 -18.21 -15.78 6.97
C LYS A 98 -17.42 -14.63 7.61
N ASN A 99 -18.14 -13.64 8.11
CA ASN A 99 -17.56 -12.49 8.81
C ASN A 99 -16.79 -12.91 10.06
N HIS A 100 -15.95 -11.98 10.52
CA HIS A 100 -15.19 -12.01 11.77
C HIS A 100 -16.08 -11.77 13.02
N ASP A 101 -17.28 -12.38 13.05
CA ASP A 101 -18.23 -12.35 14.18
C ASP A 101 -18.16 -13.64 15.02
#